data_AF-A0A2E1RNA1-F1
#
_entry.id   AF-A0A2E1RNA1-F1
#
_cell.length_a   1.000
_cell.length_b   1.000
_cell.length_c   1.000
_cell.angle_alpha   90.00
_cell.angle_beta   90.00
_cell.angle_gamma   90.00
#
_symmetry.space_group_name_H-M   'P 1'
#
loop_
_entity.id
_entity.type
_entity.pdbx_description
1 polymer ?
#
loop_
_entity_poly.entity_id
_entity_poly.type
_entity_poly.pdbx_seq_one_letter_code
_entity_poly.pdbx_strand_id
1 'polypeptide(L)' 'MHKNKFLGIIPARWGSTRFPGKPLHKIAGRPLIQHVWERAKKSKLLDEVIIATDDQKIEEVVKSFGAKVSMTSNSHQS' A
#
# COMPACT_ATOMS: atom_id res chain seq x y z
N MET A 1 -1.94 -28.33 -15.08
CA MET A 1 -2.70 -27.07 -15.23
C MET A 1 -1.86 -25.93 -14.67
N HIS A 2 -1.65 -24.86 -15.43
CA HIS A 2 -0.98 -23.68 -14.88
C HIS A 2 -1.94 -22.96 -13.92
N LYS A 3 -1.49 -22.73 -12.67
CA LYS A 3 -2.23 -21.91 -11.71
C LYS A 3 -1.89 -20.45 -11.99
N ASN A 4 -2.87 -19.66 -12.42
CA ASN A 4 -2.69 -18.21 -12.54
C ASN A 4 -2.34 -17.62 -11.18
N LYS A 5 -1.36 -16.72 -11.16
CA LYS A 5 -1.01 -15.93 -9.97
C LYS A 5 -1.58 -14.52 -10.12
N PHE A 6 -2.22 -14.02 -9.08
CA PHE A 6 -2.80 -12.69 -9.03
C PHE A 6 -2.10 -11.84 -7.97
N LEU A 7 -1.52 -10.73 -8.40
CA LEU A 7 -0.86 -9.74 -7.55
C LEU A 7 -1.77 -8.53 -7.36
N GLY A 8 -2.09 -8.20 -6.11
CA GLY A 8 -2.74 -6.94 -5.75
C GLY A 8 -1.70 -5.85 -5.51
N ILE A 9 -1.89 -4.68 -6.13
CA ILE A 9 -1.04 -3.51 -5.92
C ILE A 9 -1.88 -2.40 -5.31
N ILE A 10 -1.45 -1.87 -4.15
CA ILE A 10 -2.07 -0.73 -3.49
C ILE A 10 -1.16 0.49 -3.70
N PRO A 11 -1.50 1.42 -4.61
CA PRO A 11 -0.74 2.66 -4.76
C PRO A 11 -0.98 3.58 -3.55
N ALA A 12 0.10 4.11 -2.98
CA ALA A 12 0.06 5.03 -1.85
C ALA A 12 1.08 6.14 -2.09
N ARG A 13 0.61 7.40 -2.14
CA ARG A 13 1.45 8.56 -2.43
C ARG A 13 1.22 9.65 -1.42
N TRP A 14 2.27 10.42 -1.15
CA TRP A 14 2.19 11.52 -0.20
C TRP A 14 1.31 12.67 -0.72
N GLY A 15 1.39 12.95 -2.02
CA GLY A 15 0.90 14.16 -2.70
C GLY A 15 -0.62 14.32 -2.87
N SER A 16 -1.44 13.79 -1.97
CA SER A 16 -2.88 14.09 -1.98
C SER A 16 -3.11 15.57 -1.65
N THR A 17 -3.45 16.37 -2.66
CA THR A 17 -3.57 17.85 -2.54
C THR A 17 -4.62 18.30 -1.53
N ARG A 18 -5.75 17.59 -1.44
CA ARG A 18 -6.83 17.90 -0.47
C ARG A 18 -6.63 17.25 0.89
N PHE A 19 -5.75 16.25 1.01
CA PHE A 19 -5.45 15.60 2.27
C PHE A 19 -4.01 15.08 2.28
N PRO A 20 -3.02 15.95 2.54
CA PRO A 20 -1.62 15.57 2.55
C PRO A 20 -1.32 14.49 3.59
N GLY A 21 -0.50 13.50 3.23
CA GLY A 21 -0.16 12.40 4.14
C GLY A 21 -1.33 11.44 4.44
N LYS A 22 -2.42 11.48 3.65
CA LYS A 22 -3.59 10.59 3.79
C LYS A 22 -3.23 9.12 4.06
N PRO A 23 -2.26 8.49 3.35
CA PRO A 23 -1.92 7.08 3.61
C PRO A 23 -1.49 6.79 5.06
N LEU A 24 -0.82 7.74 5.71
CA LEU A 24 -0.32 7.60 7.07
C LEU A 24 -1.28 8.13 8.14
N HIS A 25 -2.38 8.77 7.73
CA HIS A 25 -3.38 9.25 8.66
C HIS A 25 -3.94 8.10 9.50
N LYS A 26 -3.99 8.26 10.83
CA LYS A 26 -4.43 7.20 11.73
C LYS A 26 -5.95 7.12 11.80
N ILE A 27 -6.49 5.94 11.55
CA ILE A 27 -7.88 5.58 11.81
C ILE A 27 -7.88 4.53 12.90
N ALA A 28 -8.55 4.81 14.03
CA ALA A 28 -8.59 3.92 15.19
C ALA A 28 -7.18 3.39 15.60
N GLY A 29 -6.21 4.31 15.69
CA GLY A 29 -4.84 4.01 16.12
C GLY A 29 -3.89 3.41 15.06
N ARG A 30 -4.39 3.02 13.88
CA ARG A 30 -3.57 2.43 12.80
C ARG A 30 -3.58 3.28 11.54
N PRO A 31 -2.46 3.35 10.77
CA PRO A 31 -2.41 4.08 9.51
C PRO A 31 -3.51 3.62 8.53
N LEU A 32 -4.10 4.55 7.78
CA LEU A 32 -5.12 4.27 6.77
C LEU A 32 -4.67 3.18 5.81
N ILE A 33 -3.43 3.25 5.33
CA ILE A 33 -2.86 2.28 4.39
C ILE A 33 -2.82 0.85 4.96
N GLN A 34 -2.63 0.71 6.28
CA GLN A 34 -2.66 -0.59 6.95
C GLN A 34 -4.05 -1.22 6.86
N HIS A 35 -5.12 -0.45 7.09
CA HIS A 35 -6.48 -0.96 6.98
C HIS A 35 -6.79 -1.45 5.56
N VAL A 36 -6.35 -0.73 4.54
CA VAL A 36 -6.55 -1.13 3.13
C VAL A 36 -5.80 -2.44 2.84
N TRP A 37 -4.54 -2.54 3.25
CA TRP A 37 -3.73 -3.75 3.08
C TRP A 37 -4.32 -4.98 3.80
N GLU A 38 -4.74 -4.83 5.06
CA GLU A 38 -5.37 -5.90 5.83
C GLU A 38 -6.67 -6.39 5.17
N ARG A 39 -7.43 -5.51 4.53
CA ARG A 39 -8.65 -5.88 3.79
C ARG A 39 -8.32 -6.58 2.48
N ALA A 40 -7.36 -6.09 1.72
CA ALA A 40 -6.91 -6.71 0.47
C ALA A 40 -6.39 -8.14 0.71
N LYS A 41 -5.61 -8.36 1.77
CA LYS A 41 -5.10 -9.68 2.17
C LYS A 41 -6.17 -10.72 2.51
N LYS A 42 -7.42 -10.31 2.76
CA LYS A 42 -8.54 -11.24 3.02
C LYS A 42 -9.11 -11.83 1.72
N SER A 43 -8.74 -11.30 0.56
CA SER A 43 -9.17 -11.85 -0.72
C SER A 43 -8.59 -13.26 -0.92
N LYS A 44 -9.46 -14.23 -1.24
CA LYS A 44 -9.05 -15.60 -1.60
C LYS A 44 -8.50 -15.69 -3.03
N LEU A 45 -8.64 -14.62 -3.82
CA LEU A 45 -8.19 -14.58 -5.22
C LEU A 45 -6.79 -14.02 -5.37
N LEU A 46 -6.29 -13.24 -4.41
CA LEU A 46 -4.96 -12.63 -4.48
C LEU A 46 -3.95 -13.55 -3.82
N ASP A 47 -2.89 -13.92 -4.55
CA ASP A 47 -1.77 -14.67 -4.00
C ASP A 47 -0.83 -13.76 -3.18
N GLU A 48 -0.78 -12.47 -3.54
CA GLU A 48 0.09 -11.49 -2.90
C GLU A 48 -0.50 -10.09 -2.98
N VAL A 49 -0.16 -9.25 -1.99
CA VAL A 49 -0.49 -7.82 -1.97
C VAL A 49 0.77 -7.02 -1.67
N ILE A 50 1.10 -6.09 -2.56
CA ILE A 50 2.20 -5.13 -2.40
C ILE A 50 1.65 -3.71 -2.33
N ILE A 51 2.34 -2.85 -1.59
CA ILE A 51 2.10 -1.40 -1.62
C ILE A 51 3.16 -0.75 -2.50
N ALA A 52 2.73 0.13 -3.41
CA ALA A 52 3.60 0.88 -4.29
C ALA A 52 3.63 2.35 -3.85
N THR A 53 4.81 2.90 -3.54
CA THR A 53 4.96 4.26 -3.03
C THR A 53 6.21 4.94 -3.55
N ASP A 54 6.16 6.25 -3.74
CA ASP A 54 7.31 7.12 -4.05
C ASP A 54 7.91 7.77 -2.78
N ASP A 55 7.27 7.58 -1.63
CA ASP A 55 7.64 8.22 -0.37
C ASP A 55 8.25 7.22 0.63
N GLN A 56 9.43 7.55 1.16
CA GLN A 56 10.18 6.72 2.13
C GLN A 56 9.48 6.62 3.49
N LYS A 57 8.75 7.65 3.95
CA LYS A 57 8.02 7.58 5.23
C LYS A 57 6.88 6.59 5.13
N ILE A 58 6.21 6.56 3.96
CA ILE A 58 5.22 5.52 3.68
C ILE A 58 5.89 4.14 3.67
N GLU A 59 7.04 3.99 3.02
CA GLU A 59 7.78 2.72 2.98
C GLU A 59 8.09 2.17 4.38
N GLU A 60 8.63 3.01 5.27
CA GLU A 60 8.98 2.65 6.66
C GLU A 60 7.78 2.16 7.45
N VAL A 61 6.66 2.90 7.39
CA VAL A 61 5.42 2.50 8.09
C VAL A 61 4.85 1.21 7.50
N VAL A 62 4.92 1.04 6.18
CA VAL A 62 4.46 -0.19 5.51
C VAL A 62 5.25 -1.41 5.96
N LYS A 63 6.58 -1.27 6.04
CA LYS A 63 7.46 -2.32 6.57
C LYS A 63 7.14 -2.64 8.04
N SER A 64 6.79 -1.64 8.86
CA SER A 64 6.56 -1.85 10.29
C SER A 64 5.33 -2.73 10.61
N PHE A 65 4.37 -2.85 9.69
CA PHE A 65 3.23 -3.78 9.83
C PHE A 65 3.35 -5.04 8.97
N GLY A 66 4.53 -5.31 8.42
CA GLY A 66 4.84 -6.56 7.71
C GLY A 66 4.29 -6.66 6.29
N ALA A 67 3.94 -5.53 5.68
CA ALA A 67 3.55 -5.50 4.27
C ALA A 67 4.75 -5.43 3.34
N LYS A 68 4.61 -6.06 2.16
CA LYS A 68 5.57 -5.91 1.08
C LYS A 68 5.38 -4.55 0.41
N VAL A 69 6.49 -3.90 0.10
CA VAL A 69 6.51 -2.55 -0.49
C VAL A 69 7.44 -2.51 -1.68
N SER A 70 7.06 -1.73 -2.70
CA SER A 70 7.87 -1.45 -3.88
C SER A 70 7.97 0.06 -4.06
N MET A 71 9.19 0.57 -4.18
CA MET A 71 9.43 1.99 -4.45
C MET A 71 9.15 2.28 -5.92
N THR A 72 8.29 3.26 -6.17
CA THR A 72 7.98 3.79 -7.51
C THR A 72 8.71 5.11 -7.75
N SER A 73 8.96 5.46 -9.02
CA SER A 73 9.54 6.75 -9.37
C SER A 73 8.65 7.93 -8.95
N ASN A 74 9.27 9.00 -8.44
CA ASN A 74 8.58 10.26 -8.12
C ASN A 74 7.98 10.95 -9.36
N SER A 75 8.42 10.57 -10.57
CA SER A 75 7.88 11.08 -11.84
C SER A 75 6.63 10.33 -12.34
N HIS A 76 6.24 9.23 -11.69
CA HIS A 76 5.05 8.48 -12.08
C HIS A 76 3.80 9.35 -11.81
N GLN A 77 2.74 9.27 -12.62
CA GLN A 77 1.40 9.78 -12.24
C GLN A 77 0.53 8.59 -11.84
N SER A 78 -0.28 8.73 -10.80
CA SER A 78 -1.09 7.64 -10.22
C SER A 78 -2.51 8.07 -10.05
#